data_AF-A0A1Q8FUN7-F1
#
_entry.id   AF-A0A1Q8FUN7-F1
#
_cell.length_a   1.000
_cell.length_b   1.000
_cell.length_c   1.000
_cell.angle_alpha   90.00
_cell.angle_beta   90.00
_cell.angle_gamma   90.00
#
_symmetry.space_group_name_H-M   'P 1'
#
loop_
_entity.id
_entity.type
_entity.pdbx_description
1 polymer ?
#
loop_
_entity_poly.entity_id
_entity_poly.type
_entity_poly.pdbx_seq_one_letter_code
_entity_poly.pdbx_strand_id
1 'polypeptide(L)'
;MGSRMAFLADDKDDDIALTVPRSLAPPRRESVLDRDVVSLCSRQRQLLEFAFRLADNGHTHVGDVIALSRYTLLDLADGCDDLVEGLELVLGHLGLALDSPVPGWQAPAPDMIDAQLD
;
A
#
# COMPACT_ATOMS: atom_id res chain seq x y z
N MET A 1 -28.41 52.95 45.10
CA MET A 1 -27.55 51.78 45.38
C MET A 1 -28.36 50.54 45.06
N GLY A 2 -27.94 49.52 44.32
CA GLY A 2 -26.65 49.15 43.78
C GLY A 2 -26.74 47.66 43.43
N SER A 3 -26.13 47.28 42.31
CA SER A 3 -25.76 45.91 41.93
C SER A 3 -26.81 44.94 41.36
N ARG A 4 -26.78 44.91 40.00
CA ARG A 4 -26.87 43.77 39.07
C ARG A 4 -26.67 42.36 39.67
N MET A 5 -27.44 41.39 39.16
CA MET A 5 -27.00 40.10 38.57
C MET A 5 -28.22 39.47 37.88
N ALA A 6 -28.34 39.53 36.55
CA ALA A 6 -27.69 38.67 35.54
C ALA A 6 -28.51 37.39 35.26
N PHE A 7 -29.05 37.36 34.04
CA PHE A 7 -29.51 36.20 33.28
C PHE A 7 -28.61 34.98 33.50
N LEU A 8 -29.20 33.81 33.74
CA LEU A 8 -28.57 32.55 33.37
C LEU A 8 -29.10 32.15 31.99
N ALA A 9 -28.23 32.30 30.99
CA ALA A 9 -28.20 31.50 29.79
C ALA A 9 -26.84 30.79 29.79
N ASP A 10 -26.84 29.47 29.71
CA ASP A 10 -25.75 28.53 29.39
C ASP A 10 -26.28 27.14 29.78
N ASP A 11 -26.08 26.01 29.09
CA ASP A 11 -25.21 25.64 27.99
C ASP A 11 -25.82 24.29 27.50
N LYS A 12 -26.35 24.19 26.28
CA LYS A 12 -25.65 23.59 25.13
C LYS A 12 -25.11 22.17 25.44
N ASP A 13 -25.98 21.15 25.39
CA ASP A 13 -25.51 19.78 25.18
C ASP A 13 -25.57 19.46 23.68
N ASP A 14 -24.41 19.72 23.12
CA ASP A 14 -23.96 19.58 21.76
C ASP A 14 -23.70 18.08 21.51
N ASP A 15 -24.72 17.24 21.29
CA ASP A 15 -24.49 15.91 20.72
C ASP A 15 -24.30 16.06 19.19
N ILE A 16 -23.27 16.82 18.84
CA ILE A 16 -22.60 16.65 17.57
C ILE A 16 -21.99 15.26 17.68
N ALA A 17 -22.65 14.28 17.06
CA ALA A 17 -22.07 13.00 16.74
C ALA A 17 -20.68 13.25 16.18
N LEU A 18 -19.68 13.07 17.06
CA LEU A 18 -18.28 13.28 16.80
C LEU A 18 -17.96 12.47 15.58
N THR A 19 -17.88 13.20 14.46
CA THR A 19 -17.34 12.74 13.20
C THR A 19 -16.02 12.11 13.55
N VAL A 20 -15.97 10.78 13.51
CA VAL A 20 -14.78 10.00 13.80
C VAL A 20 -13.63 10.69 13.09
N PRO A 21 -12.63 11.23 13.81
CA PRO A 21 -11.50 11.84 13.14
C PRO A 21 -10.87 10.72 12.34
N ARG A 22 -11.00 10.79 11.00
CA ARG A 22 -10.33 9.90 10.06
C ARG A 22 -8.89 9.84 10.50
N SER A 23 -8.53 8.74 11.17
CA SER A 23 -7.24 8.58 11.79
C SER A 23 -6.19 8.87 10.73
N LEU A 24 -5.51 9.98 10.92
CA LEU A 24 -4.27 10.37 10.26
C LEU A 24 -3.12 9.48 10.77
N ALA A 25 -3.40 8.17 10.87
CA ALA A 25 -2.35 7.20 11.12
C ALA A 25 -1.44 7.24 9.90
N PRO A 26 -0.11 7.38 10.06
CA PRO A 26 0.81 7.16 8.95
C PRO A 26 0.46 5.80 8.34
N PRO A 27 0.43 5.66 7.00
CA PRO A 27 0.13 4.37 6.39
C PRO A 27 1.07 3.35 7.00
N ARG A 28 0.50 2.37 7.73
CA ARG A 28 1.30 1.33 8.36
C ARG A 28 2.11 0.68 7.25
N ARG A 29 3.42 0.51 7.43
CA ARG A 29 4.32 -0.06 6.40
C ARG A 29 3.78 -1.40 5.86
N GLU A 30 3.09 -2.15 6.72
CA GLU A 30 2.32 -3.36 6.37
C GLU A 30 1.37 -3.15 5.17
N SER A 31 0.69 -2.00 5.08
CA SER A 31 -0.25 -1.69 3.99
C SER A 31 0.43 -1.44 2.64
N VAL A 32 1.73 -1.14 2.63
CA VAL A 32 2.49 -0.93 1.38
C VAL A 32 3.01 -2.26 0.85
N LEU A 33 3.39 -3.17 1.74
CA LEU A 33 3.87 -4.52 1.41
C LEU A 33 2.76 -5.39 0.84
N ASP A 34 1.55 -5.24 1.37
CA ASP A 34 0.31 -5.91 0.93
C ASP A 34 -0.22 -5.39 -0.40
N ARG A 35 0.41 -4.37 -0.98
CA ARG A 35 -0.05 -3.80 -2.23
C ARG A 35 0.30 -4.72 -3.40
N ASP A 36 -0.66 -4.91 -4.30
CA ASP A 36 -0.44 -5.62 -5.56
C ASP A 36 0.59 -4.93 -6.44
N VAL A 37 1.55 -5.72 -6.93
CA VAL A 37 2.58 -5.25 -7.88
C VAL A 37 1.94 -4.80 -9.20
N VAL A 38 0.88 -5.49 -9.64
CA VAL A 38 0.11 -5.15 -10.85
C VAL A 38 -0.55 -3.77 -10.70
N SER A 39 -1.16 -3.49 -9.54
CA SER A 39 -1.79 -2.20 -9.25
C SER A 39 -0.76 -1.06 -9.20
N LEU A 40 0.41 -1.35 -8.64
CA LEU A 40 1.54 -0.43 -8.55
C LEU A 40 2.13 -0.07 -9.92
N CYS A 41 2.23 -1.05 -10.80
CA CYS A 41 2.77 -0.91 -12.16
C CYS A 41 1.72 -0.50 -13.21
N SER A 42 0.44 -0.39 -12.84
CA SER A 42 -0.69 -0.10 -13.75
C SER A 42 -0.54 1.13 -14.64
N ARG A 43 0.25 2.13 -14.22
CA ARG A 43 0.47 3.38 -14.96
C ARG A 43 1.40 3.24 -16.16
N GLN A 44 2.27 2.23 -16.18
CA GLN A 44 3.26 2.05 -17.24
C GLN A 44 3.09 0.67 -17.85
N ARG A 45 2.72 0.62 -19.14
CA ARG A 45 2.38 -0.64 -19.83
C ARG A 45 3.50 -1.68 -19.76
N GLN A 46 4.75 -1.25 -19.93
CA GLN A 46 5.92 -2.14 -19.89
C GLN A 46 6.16 -2.71 -18.48
N LEU A 47 6.04 -1.88 -17.44
CA LEU A 47 6.10 -2.36 -16.05
C LEU A 47 4.90 -3.25 -15.70
N LEU A 48 3.72 -3.01 -16.28
CA LEU A 48 2.54 -3.84 -16.06
C LEU A 48 2.74 -5.25 -16.61
N GLU A 49 3.28 -5.39 -17.81
CA GLU A 49 3.64 -6.69 -18.39
C GLU A 49 4.70 -7.42 -17.55
N PHE A 50 5.65 -6.67 -16.98
CA PHE A 50 6.63 -7.22 -16.05
C PHE A 50 6.00 -7.64 -14.72
N ALA A 51 5.06 -6.86 -14.19
CA ALA A 51 4.29 -7.19 -12.99
C ALA A 51 3.45 -8.46 -13.16
N PHE A 52 2.87 -8.69 -14.34
CA PHE A 52 2.20 -9.95 -14.64
C PHE A 52 3.18 -11.13 -14.65
N ARG A 53 4.36 -10.98 -15.26
CA ARG A 53 5.41 -12.02 -15.19
C ARG A 53 5.85 -12.30 -13.76
N LEU A 54 5.99 -11.26 -12.92
CA LEU A 54 6.29 -11.42 -11.50
C LEU A 54 5.19 -12.22 -10.79
N ALA A 55 3.92 -11.90 -11.06
CA ALA A 55 2.77 -12.61 -10.51
C ALA A 55 2.71 -14.08 -10.99
N ASP A 56 3.04 -14.37 -12.26
CA ASP A 56 3.13 -15.74 -12.79
C ASP A 56 4.22 -16.57 -12.08
N ASN A 57 5.25 -15.91 -11.55
CA ASN A 57 6.30 -16.54 -10.73
C ASN A 57 5.95 -16.57 -9.22
N GLY A 58 4.73 -16.15 -8.85
CA GLY A 58 4.25 -16.13 -7.47
C GLY A 58 4.57 -14.84 -6.69
N HIS A 59 5.18 -13.84 -7.33
CA HIS A 59 5.48 -12.53 -6.74
C HIS A 59 4.34 -11.55 -7.02
N THR A 60 3.26 -11.70 -6.25
CA THR A 60 2.01 -10.95 -6.43
C THR A 60 2.01 -9.63 -5.66
N HIS A 61 2.68 -9.61 -4.51
CA HIS A 61 2.70 -8.47 -3.60
C HIS A 61 4.07 -7.80 -3.56
N VAL A 62 4.07 -6.51 -3.22
CA VAL A 62 5.30 -5.72 -3.08
C VAL A 62 6.26 -6.34 -2.07
N GLY A 63 5.75 -6.92 -0.98
CA GLY A 63 6.56 -7.62 0.01
C GLY A 63 7.35 -8.81 -0.54
N ASP A 64 6.82 -9.48 -1.57
CA ASP A 64 7.52 -10.59 -2.24
C ASP A 64 8.62 -10.06 -3.15
N VAL A 65 8.34 -8.95 -3.84
CA VAL A 65 9.26 -8.31 -4.79
C VAL A 65 10.47 -7.69 -4.09
N ILE A 66 10.29 -7.03 -2.95
CA ILE A 66 11.41 -6.41 -2.21
C ILE A 66 12.36 -7.45 -1.60
N ALA A 67 11.91 -8.70 -1.44
CA ALA A 67 12.75 -9.80 -1.00
C ALA A 67 13.63 -10.34 -2.14
N LEU A 68 13.32 -10.01 -3.39
CA LEU A 68 14.12 -10.40 -4.54
C LEU A 68 15.35 -9.51 -4.68
N SER A 69 16.42 -10.14 -5.15
CA SER A 69 17.62 -9.43 -5.58
C SER A 69 17.41 -8.82 -6.97
N ARG A 70 18.12 -7.72 -7.24
CA ARG A 70 18.13 -7.09 -8.57
C ARG A 70 18.48 -8.09 -9.69
N TYR A 71 19.38 -9.04 -9.42
CA TYR A 71 19.76 -10.08 -10.37
C TYR A 71 18.57 -10.97 -10.76
N THR A 72 17.76 -11.37 -9.79
CA THR A 72 16.57 -12.21 -10.03
C THR A 72 15.53 -11.45 -10.85
N LEU A 73 15.34 -10.16 -10.56
CA LEU A 73 14.45 -9.32 -11.35
C LEU A 73 14.94 -9.13 -12.77
N LEU A 74 16.26 -9.01 -12.97
CA LEU A 74 16.86 -8.89 -14.30
C LEU A 74 16.68 -10.16 -15.12
N ASP A 75 16.80 -11.34 -14.49
CA ASP A 75 16.53 -12.63 -15.11
C ASP A 75 15.05 -12.74 -15.53
N LEU A 76 14.12 -12.36 -14.65
CA LEU A 76 12.68 -12.32 -14.94
C LEU A 76 12.30 -11.27 -16.00
N ALA A 77 13.08 -10.19 -16.09
CA ALA A 77 12.94 -9.13 -17.07
C ALA A 77 13.58 -9.46 -18.43
N ASP A 78 14.11 -10.67 -18.63
CA ASP A 78 14.82 -11.07 -19.86
C ASP A 78 16.03 -10.14 -20.15
N GLY A 79 16.76 -9.76 -19.09
CA GLY A 79 17.92 -8.87 -19.16
C GLY A 79 17.59 -7.39 -19.41
N CYS A 80 16.31 -7.00 -19.38
CA CYS A 80 15.90 -5.61 -19.60
C CYS A 80 16.09 -4.77 -18.31
N ASP A 81 17.23 -4.08 -18.22
CA ASP A 81 17.58 -3.26 -17.06
C ASP A 81 16.61 -2.08 -16.86
N ASP A 82 16.07 -1.49 -17.94
CA ASP A 82 15.10 -0.38 -17.87
C ASP A 82 13.83 -0.74 -17.08
N LEU A 83 13.37 -2.00 -17.16
CA LEU A 83 12.21 -2.48 -16.40
C LEU A 83 12.53 -2.60 -14.91
N VAL A 84 13.73 -3.07 -14.59
CA VAL A 84 14.18 -3.25 -13.22
C VAL A 84 14.43 -1.89 -12.56
N GLU A 85 15.10 -0.96 -13.25
CA GLU A 85 15.26 0.42 -12.78
C GLU A 85 13.92 1.13 -12.61
N GLY A 86 12.98 0.94 -13.54
CA GLY A 86 11.62 1.48 -13.42
C GLY A 86 10.90 0.96 -12.18
N LEU A 87 11.03 -0.34 -11.88
CA LEU A 87 10.45 -0.95 -10.69
C LEU A 87 11.14 -0.45 -9.41
N GLU A 88 12.48 -0.39 -9.38
CA GLU A 88 13.26 0.18 -8.28
C GLU A 88 12.86 1.62 -7.97
N LEU A 89 12.63 2.43 -9.00
CA LEU A 89 12.21 3.83 -8.84
C LEU A 89 10.81 3.94 -8.22
N VAL A 90 9.87 3.08 -8.63
CA VAL A 90 8.53 3.05 -8.04
C VAL A 90 8.57 2.57 -6.59
N LEU A 91 9.37 1.55 -6.28
CA LEU A 91 9.60 1.08 -4.90
C LEU A 91 10.28 2.17 -4.05
N GLY A 92 11.26 2.87 -4.61
CA GLY A 92 11.95 3.98 -3.97
C GLY A 92 11.03 5.14 -3.62
N HIS A 93 10.03 5.44 -4.46
CA HIS A 93 8.98 6.42 -4.12
C HIS A 93 8.12 6.01 -2.92
N LEU A 94 8.05 4.72 -2.62
CA LEU A 94 7.38 4.17 -1.43
C LEU A 94 8.33 4.02 -0.24
N GLY A 95 9.61 4.38 -0.40
CA GLY A 95 10.65 4.22 0.61
C GLY A 95 11.09 2.77 0.80
N LEU A 96 10.90 1.93 -0.23
CA LEU A 96 11.29 0.53 -0.24
C LEU A 96 12.54 0.33 -1.11
N ALA A 97 13.32 -0.68 -0.77
CA ALA A 97 14.49 -1.11 -1.53
C ALA A 97 14.40 -2.61 -1.78
N LEU A 98 15.03 -3.05 -2.88
CA LEU A 98 15.24 -4.47 -3.15
C LEU A 98 16.23 -5.09 -2.15
N ASP A 99 16.28 -6.43 -2.13
CA ASP A 99 17.12 -7.20 -1.20
C ASP A 99 16.84 -6.86 0.28
N SER A 100 15.62 -6.40 0.57
CA SER A 100 15.17 -6.00 1.90
C SER A 100 13.99 -6.86 2.35
N PRO A 101 14.23 -8.16 2.62
CA PRO A 101 13.17 -9.05 3.07
C PRO A 101 12.65 -8.60 4.43
N VAL A 102 11.33 -8.48 4.54
CA VAL A 102 10.68 -8.12 5.80
C VAL A 102 10.48 -9.40 6.63
N PRO A 103 11.09 -9.50 7.84
CA PRO A 103 11.00 -10.71 8.64
C PRO A 103 9.57 -10.95 9.11
N GLY A 104 9.05 -12.16 8.88
CA GLY A 104 7.67 -12.51 9.19
C GLY A 104 6.64 -11.96 8.20
N TRP A 105 7.08 -11.38 7.08
CA TRP A 105 6.18 -11.11 5.96
C TRP A 105 5.65 -12.42 5.40
N GLN A 106 4.35 -12.47 5.25
CA GLN A 106 3.66 -13.56 4.59
C GLN A 106 2.65 -12.92 3.67
N ALA A 107 2.71 -13.26 2.38
CA ALA A 107 1.75 -12.78 1.42
C ALA A 107 0.32 -13.08 1.91
N PRO A 108 -0.62 -12.14 1.77
CA PRO A 108 -2.02 -12.44 2.05
C PRO A 108 -2.43 -13.63 1.18
N ALA A 109 -3.34 -14.47 1.71
CA ALA A 109 -3.88 -15.57 0.94
C ALA A 109 -4.42 -15.00 -0.38
N PRO A 110 -4.13 -15.62 -1.55
CA PRO A 110 -4.72 -15.17 -2.79
C PRO A 110 -6.22 -15.13 -2.55
N ASP A 111 -6.83 -13.96 -2.73
CA ASP A 111 -8.29 -13.82 -2.69
C ASP A 111 -8.79 -14.90 -3.63
N MET A 112 -9.36 -15.96 -3.06
CA MET A 112 -10.04 -16.99 -3.84
C MET A 112 -11.18 -16.21 -4.46
N ILE A 113 -10.98 -15.77 -5.71
CA ILE A 113 -12.06 -15.28 -6.54
C ILE A 113 -13.03 -16.43 -6.53
N ASP A 114 -14.07 -16.27 -5.71
CA ASP A 114 -15.04 -17.29 -5.39
C ASP A 114 -15.48 -17.85 -6.73
N ALA A 115 -15.33 -19.17 -6.88
CA ALA A 115 -15.78 -19.90 -8.05
C ALA A 115 -17.31 -19.92 -8.10
N GLN A 116 -17.97 -18.77 -7.94
CA GLN A 116 -19.35 -18.49 -8.33
C GLN A 116 -19.37 -18.13 -9.81
N LEU A 117 -18.88 -19.02 -10.67
CA LEU A 117 -19.47 -19.17 -11.99
C LEU A 117 -20.40 -20.39 -11.90
N ASP A 118 -21.68 -20.08 -11.70
CA ASP A 118 -22.82 -21.00 -11.86
C ASP A 118 -22.90 -21.51 -13.32
#